data_AF-A0A7K6DBG3-F1
#
_entry.id   AF-A0A7K6DBG3-F1
#
_cell.length_a   1.000
_cell.length_b   1.000
_cell.length_c   1.000
_cell.angle_alpha   90.00
_cell.angle_beta   90.00
_cell.angle_gamma   90.00
#
_symmetry.space_group_name_H-M   'P 1'
#
loop_
_entity.id
_entity.type
_entity.pdbx_description
1 polymer ?
#
loop_
_entity_poly.entity_id
_entity_poly.type
_entity_poly.pdbx_seq_one_letter_code
_entity_poly.pdbx_strand_id
1 'polypeptide(L)'
;FPAPRLFPRRCSRCREAVGRSEPIQRVLERIFHERCLQCGACERRLRRGDEFVLQNGSVLCRGHFPGDSGPRPGFPRHSGPLKSEDEEGAHSQGKGSQGSHEDGKDPKRSKRPRTILTTQQRRAFKASFEVSSKPCRKV
;
A
#
# COMPACT_ATOMS: atom_id res chain seq x y z
N PHE A 1 -34.84 7.61 -22.23
CA PHE A 1 -33.51 8.17 -22.57
C PHE A 1 -32.98 9.00 -21.41
N PRO A 2 -31.80 8.72 -20.82
CA PRO A 2 -31.27 9.55 -19.75
C PRO A 2 -30.90 10.94 -20.30
N ALA A 3 -31.44 12.00 -19.68
CA ALA A 3 -31.20 13.37 -20.12
C ALA A 3 -29.70 13.73 -20.15
N PRO A 4 -29.22 14.48 -21.16
CA PRO A 4 -27.86 14.97 -21.19
C PRO A 4 -27.62 15.90 -20.00
N ARG A 5 -26.47 15.74 -19.32
CA ARG A 5 -26.10 16.65 -18.23
C ARG A 5 -25.69 17.98 -18.85
N LEU A 6 -26.37 19.07 -18.46
CA LEU A 6 -26.10 20.44 -18.93
C LEU A 6 -24.68 20.91 -18.59
N PHE A 7 -24.01 20.27 -17.61
CA PHE A 7 -22.62 20.51 -17.25
C PHE A 7 -21.84 19.20 -17.25
N PRO A 8 -21.13 18.84 -18.34
CA PRO A 8 -20.28 17.67 -18.37
C PRO A 8 -19.10 17.87 -17.42
N ARG A 9 -18.81 16.84 -16.61
CA ARG A 9 -17.60 16.81 -15.80
C ARG A 9 -16.41 16.64 -16.74
N ARG A 10 -15.44 17.55 -16.70
CA ARG A 10 -14.29 17.54 -17.60
C ARG A 10 -13.04 17.03 -16.89
N CYS A 11 -12.22 16.27 -17.60
CA CYS A 11 -10.91 15.89 -17.11
C CYS A 11 -9.99 17.12 -17.04
N SER A 12 -9.33 17.34 -15.91
CA SER A 12 -8.42 18.48 -15.73
C SER A 12 -7.13 18.39 -16.55
N ARG A 13 -6.79 17.20 -17.09
CA ARG A 13 -5.65 17.02 -18.00
C ARG A 13 -6.03 17.19 -19.46
N CYS A 14 -6.85 16.28 -20.00
CA CYS A 14 -7.20 16.29 -21.44
C CYS A 14 -8.37 17.22 -21.79
N ARG A 15 -9.06 17.81 -20.80
CA ARG A 15 -10.21 18.73 -20.97
C ARG A 15 -11.46 18.13 -21.64
N GLU A 16 -11.41 16.84 -21.96
CA GLU A 16 -12.54 16.07 -22.50
C GLU A 16 -13.60 15.78 -21.43
N ALA A 17 -14.84 15.58 -21.88
CA ALA A 17 -15.95 15.21 -21.04
C ALA A 17 -15.81 13.75 -20.58
N VAL A 18 -15.89 13.53 -19.28
CA VAL A 18 -15.85 12.21 -18.67
C VAL A 18 -17.19 11.49 -18.91
N GLY A 19 -17.14 10.27 -19.46
CA GLY A 19 -18.32 9.42 -19.64
C GLY A 19 -18.93 8.93 -18.33
N ARG A 20 -20.24 8.58 -18.33
CA ARG A 20 -20.92 8.08 -17.11
C ARG A 20 -20.38 6.75 -16.58
N SER A 21 -19.90 5.89 -17.49
CA SER A 21 -19.35 4.56 -17.19
C SER A 21 -17.82 4.54 -17.16
N GLU A 22 -17.16 5.67 -17.43
CA GLU A 22 -15.71 5.70 -17.50
C GLU A 22 -15.09 5.77 -16.10
N PRO A 23 -14.06 4.97 -15.80
CA PRO A 23 -13.39 5.05 -14.51
C PRO A 23 -12.64 6.39 -14.36
N ILE A 24 -12.94 7.08 -13.27
CA ILE A 24 -12.29 8.33 -12.90
C ILE A 24 -11.55 8.26 -11.58
N GLN A 25 -10.51 9.07 -11.51
CA GLN A 25 -9.81 9.45 -10.30
C GLN A 25 -10.28 10.84 -9.89
N ARG A 26 -10.74 10.98 -8.66
CA ARG A 26 -10.99 12.30 -8.05
C ARG A 26 -9.83 12.58 -7.11
N VAL A 27 -9.15 13.69 -7.35
CA VAL A 27 -7.96 14.10 -6.61
C VAL A 27 -8.17 15.53 -6.19
N LEU A 28 -8.26 15.75 -4.88
CA LEU A 28 -8.66 17.03 -4.29
C LEU A 28 -9.98 17.49 -4.93
N GLU A 29 -9.99 18.67 -5.57
CA GLU A 29 -11.16 19.25 -6.24
C GLU A 29 -11.21 18.97 -7.75
N ARG A 30 -10.27 18.18 -8.27
CA ARG A 30 -10.11 17.92 -9.71
C ARG A 30 -10.45 16.49 -10.09
N ILE A 31 -10.75 16.31 -11.36
CA ILE A 31 -11.22 15.04 -11.93
C ILE A 31 -10.28 14.66 -13.05
N PHE A 32 -9.81 13.43 -13.02
CA PHE A 32 -8.95 12.88 -14.04
C PHE A 32 -9.52 11.56 -14.50
N HIS A 33 -9.40 11.25 -15.80
CA HIS A 33 -9.55 9.86 -16.23
C HIS A 33 -8.51 9.01 -15.52
N GLU A 34 -8.81 7.74 -15.29
CA GLU A 34 -7.86 6.81 -14.68
C GLU A 34 -6.53 6.72 -15.47
N ARG A 35 -6.60 6.94 -16.79
CA ARG A 35 -5.45 6.95 -17.70
C ARG A 35 -4.70 8.27 -17.68
N CYS A 36 -5.41 9.38 -17.42
CA CYS A 36 -4.86 10.73 -17.44
C CYS A 36 -4.17 11.13 -16.14
N LEU A 37 -4.41 10.42 -15.03
CA LEU A 37 -3.69 10.69 -13.79
C LEU A 37 -2.24 10.19 -13.91
N GLN A 38 -1.35 11.07 -14.36
CA GLN A 38 0.01 10.71 -14.79
C GLN A 38 0.96 11.86 -14.44
N CYS A 39 2.19 11.55 -14.04
CA CYS A 39 3.16 12.56 -13.65
C CYS A 39 3.45 13.54 -14.81
N GLY A 40 3.52 14.84 -14.55
CA GLY A 40 3.89 15.85 -15.55
C GLY A 40 5.37 15.80 -15.97
N ALA A 41 6.24 15.19 -15.16
CA ALA A 41 7.67 15.11 -15.43
C ALA A 41 8.09 13.78 -16.09
N CYS A 42 7.60 12.64 -15.59
CA CYS A 42 8.01 11.32 -16.06
C CYS A 42 6.89 10.51 -16.72
N GLU A 43 5.70 11.11 -16.86
CA GLU A 43 4.53 10.47 -17.48
C GLU A 43 4.09 9.14 -16.85
N ARG A 44 4.60 8.81 -15.66
CA ARG A 44 4.20 7.62 -14.93
C ARG A 44 2.74 7.76 -14.50
N ARG A 45 1.91 6.77 -14.87
CA ARG A 45 0.53 6.67 -14.39
C ARG A 45 0.50 6.46 -12.88
N LEU A 46 -0.30 7.27 -12.19
CA LEU A 46 -0.49 7.25 -10.74
C LEU A 46 -1.76 6.46 -10.42
N ARG A 47 -1.69 5.54 -9.45
CA ARG A 47 -2.82 4.73 -8.99
C ARG A 47 -3.21 5.07 -7.56
N ARG A 48 -4.35 4.55 -7.10
CA ARG A 48 -4.74 4.67 -5.69
C ARG A 48 -3.65 4.04 -4.82
N GLY A 49 -3.10 4.80 -3.88
CA GLY A 49 -2.00 4.40 -3.01
C GLY A 49 -0.64 4.98 -3.40
N ASP A 50 -0.50 5.58 -4.59
CA ASP A 50 0.71 6.34 -4.94
C ASP A 50 0.70 7.71 -4.25
N GLU A 51 1.87 8.11 -3.74
CA GLU A 51 2.10 9.48 -3.26
C GLU A 51 2.41 10.42 -4.43
N PHE A 52 1.64 11.49 -4.52
CA PHE A 52 1.81 12.53 -5.54
C PHE A 52 1.36 13.88 -5.00
N VAL A 53 1.81 14.95 -5.65
CA VAL A 53 1.46 16.34 -5.34
C VAL A 53 0.78 16.97 -6.54
N LEU A 54 -0.27 17.76 -6.30
CA LEU A 54 -0.90 18.57 -7.33
C LEU A 54 -0.40 20.02 -7.20
N GLN A 55 0.44 20.46 -8.14
CA GLN A 55 1.02 21.79 -8.15
C GLN A 55 0.68 22.49 -9.47
N ASN A 56 0.09 23.69 -9.40
CA ASN A 56 -0.32 24.50 -10.57
C ASN A 56 -1.19 23.73 -11.58
N GLY A 57 -2.02 22.79 -11.11
CA GLY A 57 -2.88 21.96 -11.96
C GLY A 57 -2.17 20.77 -12.62
N SER A 58 -0.87 20.58 -12.41
CA SER A 58 -0.09 19.41 -12.84
C SER A 58 0.14 18.45 -11.68
N VAL A 59 0.02 17.16 -11.95
CA VAL A 59 0.26 16.10 -10.96
C VAL A 59 1.72 15.67 -11.05
N LEU A 60 2.46 15.70 -9.95
CA LEU A 60 3.86 15.28 -9.87
C LEU A 60 3.96 14.08 -8.92
N CYS A 61 4.65 13.03 -9.33
CA CYS A 61 4.93 11.93 -8.41
C CYS A 61 5.97 12.36 -7.37
N ARG A 62 5.99 11.67 -6.22
CA ARG A 62 6.92 11.96 -5.13
C ARG A 62 8.38 12.20 -5.57
N GLY A 63 8.91 11.37 -6.48
CA GLY A 63 10.30 11.49 -6.93
C GLY A 63 10.60 12.70 -7.83
N HIS A 64 9.59 13.36 -8.40
CA HIS A 64 9.75 14.56 -9.23
C HIS A 64 9.18 15.82 -8.57
N PHE A 65 8.68 15.70 -7.35
CA PHE A 65 8.27 16.86 -6.58
C PHE A 65 9.53 17.50 -5.98
N PRO A 66 9.87 18.75 -6.32
CA PRO A 66 11.13 19.38 -5.90
C PRO A 66 11.27 19.51 -4.37
N GLY A 67 10.17 19.40 -3.61
CA GLY A 67 10.16 19.43 -2.15
C GLY A 67 10.48 18.12 -1.42
N ASP A 68 10.60 16.96 -2.11
CA ASP A 68 11.06 15.68 -1.50
C ASP A 68 12.53 15.37 -1.85
N SER A 69 13.28 16.37 -2.32
CA SER A 69 14.74 16.29 -2.52
C SER A 69 15.55 16.41 -1.22
N GLY A 70 14.88 16.32 -0.06
CA GLY A 70 15.57 16.12 1.21
C GLY A 70 16.12 14.71 1.30
N PRO A 71 17.39 14.50 1.72
CA PRO A 71 17.93 13.17 1.92
C PRO A 71 17.07 12.44 2.97
N ARG A 72 16.53 11.28 2.59
CA ARG A 72 15.91 10.37 3.57
C ARG A 72 16.99 10.00 4.61
N PRO A 73 16.78 10.20 5.92
CA PRO A 73 17.72 9.68 6.90
C PRO A 73 17.63 8.15 6.89
N GLY A 74 18.72 7.51 6.45
CA GLY A 74 19.17 6.21 6.91
C GLY A 74 18.27 5.00 6.70
N PHE A 75 18.21 4.48 5.46
CA PHE A 75 18.12 3.02 5.30
C PHE A 75 19.14 2.59 4.25
N PRO A 76 20.27 1.98 4.65
CA PRO A 76 21.22 1.39 3.71
C PRO A 76 20.48 0.31 2.91
N ARG A 77 20.39 0.55 1.62
CA ARG A 77 19.90 -0.42 0.66
C ARG A 77 21.01 -1.46 0.53
N HIS A 78 20.94 -2.54 1.31
CA HIS A 78 21.84 -3.69 1.19
C HIS A 78 21.59 -4.40 -0.14
N SER A 79 22.12 -3.84 -1.22
CA SER A 79 22.51 -4.59 -2.41
C SER A 79 23.83 -5.26 -2.11
N GLY A 80 23.80 -6.56 -1.84
CA GLY A 80 25.01 -7.38 -1.66
C GLY A 80 25.88 -7.41 -2.92
N PRO A 81 27.18 -7.67 -2.73
CA PRO A 81 27.72 -8.89 -3.30
C PRO A 81 28.55 -9.70 -2.28
N LEU A 82 28.50 -11.01 -2.50
CA LEU A 82 29.11 -12.11 -1.76
C LEU A 82 30.61 -11.90 -1.52
N LYS A 83 31.07 -12.22 -0.30
CA LYS A 83 32.41 -12.77 -0.03
C LYS A 83 32.29 -13.83 1.07
N SER A 84 33.00 -14.94 0.84
CA SER A 84 33.35 -16.04 1.74
C SER A 84 33.96 -15.51 3.04
N GLU A 85 34.18 -16.22 4.16
CA GLU A 85 34.57 -17.61 4.46
C GLU A 85 34.51 -17.78 6.01
N ASP A 86 34.17 -18.99 6.48
CA ASP A 86 34.48 -19.64 7.79
C ASP A 86 33.84 -19.21 9.16
N GLU A 87 33.30 -20.22 9.85
CA GLU A 87 33.04 -20.46 11.30
C GLU A 87 31.88 -19.78 12.09
N GLU A 88 30.88 -20.63 12.36
CA GLU A 88 30.34 -21.04 13.67
C GLU A 88 30.36 -20.03 14.84
N GLY A 89 29.18 -19.59 15.29
CA GLY A 89 29.05 -18.86 16.56
C GLY A 89 27.63 -18.48 16.92
N ALA A 90 27.02 -19.27 17.81
CA ALA A 90 25.68 -19.08 18.36
C ALA A 90 25.45 -17.71 19.02
N HIS A 91 24.24 -17.15 18.93
CA HIS A 91 23.38 -16.93 20.10
C HIS A 91 22.03 -16.32 19.70
N SER A 92 21.00 -16.94 20.28
CA SER A 92 19.61 -16.52 20.35
C SER A 92 19.44 -15.25 21.18
N GLN A 93 18.53 -14.35 20.78
CA GLN A 93 17.54 -13.71 21.65
C GLN A 93 16.65 -12.73 20.88
N GLY A 94 15.36 -13.08 20.81
CA GLY A 94 14.31 -12.12 20.49
C GLY A 94 13.98 -11.23 21.70
N LYS A 95 13.78 -9.94 21.43
CA LYS A 95 13.00 -8.99 22.24
C LYS A 95 12.34 -8.07 21.22
N GLY A 96 11.02 -7.94 21.15
CA GLY A 96 10.15 -7.53 22.24
C GLY A 96 9.67 -6.13 21.89
N SER A 97 8.40 -6.05 21.50
CA SER A 97 7.64 -4.90 21.01
C SER A 97 7.73 -3.67 21.91
N GLN A 98 7.79 -2.45 21.34
CA GLN A 98 7.07 -1.29 21.86
C GLN A 98 6.64 -0.37 20.71
N GLY A 99 5.33 -0.34 20.47
CA GLY A 99 4.64 0.78 19.85
C GLY A 99 3.72 1.44 20.89
N SER A 100 3.55 2.75 20.78
CA SER A 100 2.50 3.67 21.30
C SER A 100 3.12 5.08 21.19
N HIS A 101 2.52 6.17 20.71
CA HIS A 101 1.17 6.71 20.63
C HIS A 101 1.19 7.69 19.40
N GLU A 102 0.13 8.00 18.66
CA GLU A 102 -0.83 9.07 18.99
C GLU A 102 -2.15 8.94 18.21
N ASP A 103 -3.16 9.59 18.81
CA ASP A 103 -4.58 9.68 18.54
C ASP A 103 -5.01 9.91 17.08
N GLY A 104 -6.00 9.13 16.63
CA GLY A 104 -6.63 9.29 15.32
C GLY A 104 -7.95 8.50 15.23
N LYS A 105 -9.05 9.24 15.33
CA LYS A 105 -10.42 8.79 15.58
C LYS A 105 -11.12 8.25 14.33
N ASP A 106 -11.43 6.95 14.30
CA ASP A 106 -12.43 6.38 13.38
C ASP A 106 -13.27 5.27 14.04
N PRO A 107 -14.53 5.54 14.43
CA PRO A 107 -15.46 4.52 14.86
C PRO A 107 -16.06 3.82 13.62
N LYS A 108 -16.32 2.50 13.72
CA LYS A 108 -16.98 1.61 12.74
C LYS A 108 -16.10 0.89 11.70
N ARG A 109 -15.38 -0.13 12.18
CA ARG A 109 -15.44 -1.47 11.57
C ARG A 109 -15.20 -2.51 12.65
N SER A 110 -16.24 -3.24 13.06
CA SER A 110 -16.11 -4.41 13.93
C SER A 110 -15.28 -5.45 13.17
N LYS A 111 -13.95 -5.38 13.37
CA LYS A 111 -13.00 -6.36 12.82
C LYS A 111 -13.34 -7.67 13.51
N ARG A 112 -13.68 -8.69 12.72
CA ARG A 112 -14.02 -10.04 13.21
C ARG A 112 -13.02 -10.47 14.28
N PRO A 113 -13.46 -11.15 15.36
CA PRO A 113 -12.55 -11.59 16.40
C PRO A 113 -11.43 -12.40 15.75
N ARG A 114 -10.18 -12.00 16.01
CA ARG A 114 -9.04 -12.77 15.53
C ARG A 114 -9.10 -14.13 16.23
N THR A 115 -8.97 -15.20 15.46
CA THR A 115 -8.79 -16.54 16.02
C THR A 115 -7.43 -16.57 16.71
N ILE A 116 -7.41 -16.42 18.04
CA ILE A 116 -6.19 -16.51 18.83
C ILE A 116 -6.14 -17.90 19.44
N LEU A 117 -5.20 -18.70 18.96
CA LEU A 117 -4.92 -20.02 19.48
C LEU A 117 -4.15 -19.92 20.81
N THR A 118 -4.38 -20.80 21.77
CA THR A 118 -3.56 -20.86 23.00
C THR A 118 -2.21 -21.53 22.73
N THR A 119 -1.27 -21.42 23.68
CA THR A 119 0.03 -22.10 23.55
C THR A 119 -0.11 -23.61 23.56
N GLN A 120 -1.02 -24.15 24.38
CA GLN A 120 -1.32 -25.58 24.41
C GLN A 120 -1.89 -26.05 23.06
N GLN A 121 -2.84 -25.30 22.51
CA GLN A 121 -3.44 -25.60 21.21
C GLN A 121 -2.39 -25.53 20.08
N ARG A 122 -1.51 -24.51 20.07
CA ARG A 122 -0.38 -24.43 19.11
C ARG A 122 0.54 -25.67 19.16
N ARG A 123 0.87 -26.13 20.38
CA ARG A 123 1.71 -27.31 20.58
C ARG A 123 1.05 -28.58 20.04
N ALA A 124 -0.26 -28.74 20.27
CA ALA A 124 -1.02 -29.87 19.76
C ALA A 124 -1.05 -29.89 18.22
N PHE A 125 -1.32 -28.75 17.56
CA PHE A 125 -1.28 -28.67 16.10
C PHE A 125 0.10 -28.98 15.52
N LYS A 126 1.17 -28.51 16.16
CA LYS A 126 2.53 -28.80 15.74
C LYS A 126 2.83 -30.30 15.80
N ALA A 127 2.49 -30.97 16.90
CA ALA A 127 2.68 -32.41 17.04
C ALA A 127 1.87 -33.22 16.01
N SER A 128 0.64 -32.82 15.72
CA SER A 128 -0.17 -33.47 14.68
C SER A 128 0.38 -33.26 13.26
N PHE A 129 0.93 -32.08 12.98
CA PHE A 129 1.53 -31.75 11.67
C PHE A 129 2.82 -32.54 11.40
N GLU A 130 3.61 -32.81 12.43
CA GLU A 130 4.82 -33.65 12.33
C GLU A 130 4.48 -35.09 11.94
N VAL A 131 3.30 -35.60 12.34
CA VAL A 131 2.80 -36.93 11.96
C VAL A 131 2.20 -36.93 10.56
N SER A 132 1.47 -35.88 10.20
CA SER A 132 0.96 -35.68 8.84
C SER A 132 0.83 -34.20 8.51
N SER A 133 1.52 -33.78 7.45
CA SER A 133 1.47 -32.39 6.95
C SER A 133 0.13 -32.02 6.32
N LYS A 134 -0.78 -32.98 6.15
CA LYS A 134 -2.13 -32.80 5.62
C LYS A 134 -3.11 -33.60 6.49
N PRO A 135 -3.51 -33.08 7.66
CA PRO A 135 -4.55 -33.73 8.46
C PRO A 135 -5.80 -33.90 7.58
N CYS A 136 -6.27 -35.14 7.41
CA CYS A 136 -7.41 -35.42 6.55
C CYS A 136 -8.65 -34.73 7.12
N ARG A 137 -9.48 -34.19 6.22
CA ARG A 137 -10.76 -33.58 6.60
C ARG A 137 -11.64 -34.72 7.14
N LYS A 138 -12.11 -34.60 8.38
CA LYS A 138 -13.09 -35.53 8.93
C LYS A 138 -14.37 -35.38 8.11
N VAL A 139 -14.82 -36.47 7.47
CA VAL A 139 -16.11 -36.58 6.77
C VAL A 139 -17.21 -36.65 7.82
#